data_AF-A0A521KWA4-F1
#
_entry.id   AF-A0A521KWA4-F1
#
_cell.length_a   1.000
_cell.length_b   1.000
_cell.length_c   1.000
_cell.angle_alpha   90.00
_cell.angle_beta   90.00
_cell.angle_gamma   90.00
#
_symmetry.space_group_name_H-M   'P 1'
#
loop_
_entity.id
_entity.type
_entity.pdbx_description
1 polymer ?
#
loop_
_entity_poly.entity_id
_entity_poly.type
_entity_poly.pdbx_seq_one_letter_code
_entity_poly.pdbx_strand_id
1 'polypeptide(L)'
;MTDSPPPSDRPNGGKSSAFALFRPVLFAIGIIGLAMGGLLVSHRSNPEIASLPPPPKPVEQAVFVLPEPEPVPPLSTAEFKAPIDFRGFQMKPQEPAPEPEPPASDRYELTLRLEKGDTVEKMLADIDVVEADRKQIAEKLQSLLKKKRLATGETIELLMQTMPEQPDAPRVLALSVRPQPEREYIVSRQDDGTYDAEEKVYKVSPRIVRVEGERNGSLQQSGVRAGAPSAAMIEFIRALSYDVDFQRELKEGMKFTVLLEQLVTSDGMVTHPGRLLAGELRLLKRTVTVIRFRPQGGADGFYNPQGESVVRSFLRTP
;
A
#
# COMPACT_ATOMS: atom_id res chain seq x y z
N MET A 1 27.45 -72.76 49.90
CA MET A 1 26.35 -71.99 50.50
C MET A 1 25.77 -71.15 49.36
N THR A 2 24.90 -71.74 48.53
CA THR A 2 23.41 -71.68 48.64
C THR A 2 22.96 -70.22 48.44
N ASP A 3 22.15 -69.81 47.46
CA ASP A 3 21.20 -70.53 46.61
C ASP A 3 20.82 -69.65 45.39
N SER A 4 20.62 -70.29 44.24
CA SER A 4 19.77 -69.84 43.11
C SER A 4 18.28 -69.85 43.55
N PRO A 5 17.24 -69.41 42.79
CA PRO A 5 17.13 -69.24 41.34
C PRO A 5 16.23 -68.06 40.86
N PRO A 6 15.90 -67.96 39.54
CA PRO A 6 15.37 -66.77 38.86
C PRO A 6 13.87 -66.87 38.47
N PRO A 7 13.46 -66.59 37.21
CA PRO A 7 12.56 -65.51 36.79
C PRO A 7 11.11 -65.99 36.55
N SER A 8 10.15 -65.07 36.41
CA SER A 8 8.80 -65.44 35.94
C SER A 8 8.25 -64.42 34.94
N ASP A 9 8.09 -64.92 33.72
CA ASP A 9 6.90 -64.91 32.87
C ASP A 9 6.10 -63.61 32.62
N ARG A 10 6.17 -63.16 31.35
CA ARG A 10 5.06 -63.00 30.35
C ARG A 10 3.59 -63.18 30.83
N PRO A 11 2.57 -62.86 30.00
CA PRO A 11 2.40 -61.91 28.88
C PRO A 11 1.02 -61.17 28.95
N ASN A 12 0.62 -60.51 27.86
CA ASN A 12 -0.76 -60.20 27.37
C ASN A 12 -0.84 -58.74 26.89
N GLY A 13 -1.12 -58.46 25.61
CA GLY A 13 -2.40 -58.69 24.92
C GLY A 13 -3.04 -57.30 24.74
N GLY A 14 -3.67 -56.87 23.66
CA GLY A 14 -4.06 -57.43 22.38
C GLY A 14 -4.98 -56.38 21.70
N LYS A 15 -4.90 -56.30 20.37
CA LYS A 15 -5.99 -56.03 19.41
C LYS A 15 -6.84 -54.73 19.49
N SER A 16 -6.79 -53.99 18.38
CA SER A 16 -7.90 -53.68 17.45
C SER A 16 -9.03 -52.73 17.88
N SER A 17 -9.17 -51.62 17.15
CA SER A 17 -10.40 -51.18 16.44
C SER A 17 -10.05 -49.93 15.62
N ALA A 18 -9.99 -49.96 14.28
CA ALA A 18 -11.12 -49.97 13.33
C ALA A 18 -12.09 -48.78 13.55
N PHE A 19 -11.82 -47.66 12.88
CA PHE A 19 -12.87 -46.73 12.44
C PHE A 19 -12.59 -46.32 11.00
N ALA A 20 -13.25 -47.04 10.08
CA ALA A 20 -13.44 -46.64 8.71
C ALA A 20 -14.54 -45.57 8.67
N LEU A 21 -14.26 -44.43 8.04
CA LEU A 21 -15.29 -43.50 7.58
C LEU A 21 -15.12 -43.31 6.07
N PHE A 22 -15.84 -44.15 5.34
CA PHE A 22 -16.23 -43.94 3.95
C PHE A 22 -17.02 -42.62 3.85
N ARG A 23 -16.62 -41.72 2.96
CA ARG A 23 -17.51 -40.70 2.40
C ARG A 23 -17.36 -40.64 0.87
N PRO A 24 -18.47 -40.65 0.12
CA PRO A 24 -18.46 -40.90 -1.31
C PRO A 24 -18.11 -39.67 -2.15
N VAL A 25 -17.41 -39.96 -3.25
CA VAL A 25 -17.16 -39.10 -4.40
C VAL A 25 -18.45 -38.89 -5.18
N LEU A 26 -18.78 -37.65 -5.52
CA LEU A 26 -19.74 -37.33 -6.59
C LEU A 26 -19.04 -36.46 -7.63
N PHE A 27 -18.76 -37.09 -8.76
CA PHE A 27 -18.45 -36.48 -10.05
C PHE A 27 -19.73 -35.85 -10.62
N ALA A 28 -19.64 -34.60 -11.09
CA ALA A 28 -20.61 -34.03 -12.01
C ALA A 28 -19.88 -33.52 -13.25
N ILE A 29 -20.04 -34.27 -14.34
CA ILE A 29 -19.67 -33.91 -15.71
C ILE A 29 -20.79 -33.01 -16.26
N GLY A 30 -20.43 -31.89 -16.88
CA GLY A 30 -21.33 -31.01 -17.63
C GLY A 30 -20.63 -30.45 -18.86
N ILE A 31 -21.12 -30.81 -20.04
CA ILE A 31 -20.58 -30.57 -21.38
C ILE A 31 -21.19 -29.29 -22.00
N ILE A 32 -20.31 -28.45 -22.56
CA ILE A 32 -20.34 -27.65 -23.82
C ILE A 32 -21.67 -27.04 -24.34
N GLY A 33 -21.62 -25.74 -24.64
CA GLY A 33 -22.30 -25.05 -25.76
C GLY A 33 -21.66 -23.67 -25.95
N LEU A 34 -20.75 -23.42 -26.90
CA LEU A 34 -20.92 -23.20 -28.35
C LEU A 34 -21.86 -22.02 -28.68
N ALA A 35 -21.26 -20.85 -28.91
CA ALA A 35 -21.83 -19.80 -29.75
C ALA A 35 -20.70 -19.17 -30.59
N MET A 36 -20.69 -19.53 -31.87
CA MET A 36 -19.86 -18.95 -32.92
C MET A 36 -20.82 -18.44 -34.00
N GLY A 37 -20.67 -17.21 -34.46
CA GLY A 37 -21.40 -16.72 -35.64
C GLY A 37 -21.23 -15.23 -35.98
N GLY A 38 -20.55 -14.97 -37.12
CA GLY A 38 -20.65 -13.77 -37.99
C GLY A 38 -19.70 -12.62 -37.65
N LEU A 39 -18.52 -12.43 -38.26
CA LEU A 39 -18.18 -12.12 -39.67
C LEU A 39 -18.75 -10.78 -40.19
N LEU A 40 -17.92 -9.72 -40.27
CA LEU A 40 -17.52 -9.06 -41.54
C LEU A 40 -16.60 -7.83 -41.31
N VAL A 41 -15.74 -7.63 -42.32
CA VAL A 41 -14.51 -6.84 -42.38
C VAL A 41 -14.74 -5.33 -42.50
N SER A 42 -13.85 -4.53 -41.92
CA SER A 42 -13.48 -3.20 -42.43
C SER A 42 -12.04 -2.85 -42.01
N HIS A 43 -11.10 -3.02 -42.94
CA HIS A 43 -9.77 -2.43 -42.89
C HIS A 43 -9.88 -0.90 -42.88
N ARG A 44 -9.32 -0.21 -41.87
CA ARG A 44 -8.74 1.14 -42.00
C ARG A 44 -7.54 1.32 -41.07
N SER A 45 -6.36 1.34 -41.71
CA SER A 45 -5.17 2.16 -41.43
C SER A 45 -4.95 2.76 -40.03
N ASN A 46 -3.90 2.24 -39.36
CA ASN A 46 -2.79 2.95 -38.68
C ASN A 46 -3.11 4.25 -37.92
N PRO A 47 -2.91 4.31 -36.58
CA PRO A 47 -2.59 5.57 -35.93
C PRO A 47 -1.08 5.79 -35.92
N GLU A 48 -0.66 6.94 -36.46
CA GLU A 48 0.68 7.49 -36.36
C GLU A 48 1.19 7.47 -34.91
N ILE A 49 2.43 7.00 -34.78
CA ILE A 49 3.27 7.21 -33.60
C ILE A 49 3.47 8.72 -33.45
N ALA A 50 2.89 9.31 -32.41
CA ALA A 50 3.12 10.70 -32.07
C ALA A 50 4.62 10.95 -31.86
N SER A 51 5.21 11.76 -32.74
CA SER A 51 6.58 12.27 -32.62
C SER A 51 6.70 13.20 -31.41
N LEU A 52 7.76 13.02 -30.62
CA LEU A 52 8.16 13.93 -29.55
C LEU A 52 8.35 15.37 -30.09
N PRO A 53 7.93 16.40 -29.34
CA PRO A 53 8.14 17.79 -29.75
C PRO A 53 9.63 18.17 -29.71
N PRO A 54 10.12 19.00 -30.65
CA PRO A 54 11.50 19.48 -30.64
C PRO A 54 11.74 20.51 -29.51
N PRO A 55 13.00 20.68 -29.06
CA PRO A 55 13.34 21.62 -28.00
C PRO A 55 13.06 23.08 -28.42
N PRO A 56 12.75 23.96 -27.44
CA PRO A 56 12.42 25.36 -27.73
C PRO A 56 13.62 26.12 -28.31
N LYS A 57 13.35 26.93 -29.34
CA LYS A 57 14.32 27.86 -29.94
C LYS A 57 14.56 29.07 -29.01
N PRO A 58 15.72 29.74 -29.10
CA PRO A 58 16.01 30.94 -28.32
C PRO A 58 15.01 32.07 -28.64
N VAL A 59 14.56 32.75 -27.60
CA VAL A 59 13.61 33.87 -27.69
C VAL A 59 14.31 35.07 -28.32
N GLU A 60 13.81 35.50 -29.48
CA GLU A 60 14.18 36.74 -30.15
C GLU A 60 13.48 37.91 -29.40
N GLN A 61 14.25 38.88 -28.94
CA GLN A 61 13.73 40.05 -28.23
C GLN A 61 12.90 40.92 -29.18
N ALA A 62 11.58 40.93 -29.00
CA ALA A 62 10.73 41.92 -29.64
C ALA A 62 10.89 43.27 -28.93
N VAL A 63 11.41 44.26 -29.65
CA VAL A 63 11.43 45.66 -29.22
C VAL A 63 9.98 46.16 -29.14
N PHE A 64 9.53 46.54 -27.94
CA PHE A 64 8.26 47.24 -27.75
C PHE A 64 8.38 48.66 -28.34
N VAL A 65 7.68 48.91 -29.45
CA VAL A 65 7.45 50.27 -29.97
C VAL A 65 6.14 50.76 -29.34
N LEU A 66 6.21 51.82 -28.53
CA LEU A 66 5.01 52.52 -28.06
C LEU A 66 4.34 53.23 -29.25
N PRO A 67 3.02 53.08 -29.44
CA PRO A 67 2.29 53.93 -30.38
C PRO A 67 2.17 55.36 -29.81
N GLU A 68 2.40 56.36 -30.68
CA GLU A 68 2.16 57.77 -30.38
C GLU A 68 0.67 58.02 -30.07
N PRO A 69 0.34 58.85 -29.07
CA PRO A 69 -1.05 59.20 -28.77
C PRO A 69 -1.61 60.16 -29.83
N GLU A 70 -2.80 59.85 -30.35
CA GLU A 70 -3.54 60.75 -31.24
C GLU A 70 -3.93 62.06 -30.52
N PRO A 71 -3.96 63.20 -31.24
CA PRO A 71 -4.32 64.48 -30.64
C PRO A 71 -5.81 64.55 -30.30
N VAL A 72 -6.10 64.99 -29.09
CA VAL A 72 -7.46 65.17 -28.55
C VAL A 72 -8.16 66.33 -29.26
N PRO A 73 -9.42 66.20 -29.73
CA PRO A 73 -10.16 67.31 -30.31
C PRO A 73 -10.50 68.37 -29.24
N PRO A 74 -10.58 69.67 -29.61
CA PRO A 74 -10.92 70.72 -28.66
C PRO A 74 -12.39 70.64 -28.24
N LEU A 75 -12.61 70.72 -26.93
CA LEU A 75 -13.93 70.78 -26.30
C LEU A 75 -14.60 72.13 -26.64
N SER A 76 -15.75 72.09 -27.33
CA SER A 76 -16.64 73.24 -27.53
C SER A 76 -17.55 73.41 -26.30
N THR A 77 -17.60 74.62 -25.74
CA THR A 77 -18.36 74.96 -24.51
C THR A 77 -19.86 75.18 -24.72
N ALA A 78 -20.44 74.71 -25.82
CA ALA A 78 -21.79 75.09 -26.23
C ALA A 78 -22.94 74.14 -25.83
N GLU A 79 -22.71 73.06 -25.07
CA GLU A 79 -23.76 72.06 -24.78
C GLU A 79 -24.15 71.91 -23.30
N PHE A 80 -23.84 72.89 -22.45
CA PHE A 80 -24.38 72.94 -21.08
C PHE A 80 -25.77 73.58 -21.04
N LYS A 81 -26.76 72.95 -21.69
CA LYS A 81 -28.17 73.34 -21.53
C LYS A 81 -29.15 72.18 -21.79
N ALA A 82 -29.00 71.11 -21.03
CA ALA A 82 -30.05 70.12 -20.82
C ALA A 82 -30.04 69.65 -19.36
N PRO A 83 -31.20 69.41 -18.72
CA PRO A 83 -31.23 68.83 -17.38
C PRO A 83 -30.66 67.40 -17.44
N ILE A 84 -29.66 67.13 -16.61
CA ILE A 84 -29.00 65.83 -16.50
C ILE A 84 -30.03 64.82 -15.95
N ASP A 85 -30.42 63.84 -16.76
CA ASP A 85 -31.25 62.71 -16.35
C ASP A 85 -30.34 61.67 -15.65
N PHE A 86 -30.45 61.54 -14.33
CA PHE A 86 -29.63 60.65 -13.49
C PHE A 86 -30.07 59.17 -13.53
N ARG A 87 -30.67 58.70 -14.63
CA ARG A 87 -31.19 57.32 -14.73
C ARG A 87 -30.19 56.27 -15.23
N GLY A 88 -28.91 56.61 -15.34
CA GLY A 88 -27.88 55.74 -15.93
C GLY A 88 -26.86 55.10 -14.99
N PHE A 89 -26.77 55.50 -13.71
CA PHE A 89 -25.79 54.89 -12.79
C PHE A 89 -26.33 53.59 -12.21
N GLN A 90 -26.30 52.51 -13.00
CA GLN A 90 -26.34 51.18 -12.42
C GLN A 90 -24.99 50.94 -11.72
N MET A 91 -25.00 51.05 -10.38
CA MET A 91 -23.92 50.50 -9.58
C MET A 91 -23.86 49.00 -9.91
N LYS A 92 -22.75 48.56 -10.49
CA LYS A 92 -22.40 47.15 -10.56
C LYS A 92 -22.63 46.57 -9.15
N PRO A 93 -23.39 45.47 -8.99
CA PRO A 93 -23.64 44.91 -7.67
C PRO A 93 -22.32 44.79 -6.92
N GLN A 94 -22.26 45.39 -5.74
CA GLN A 94 -21.12 45.32 -4.86
C GLN A 94 -20.87 43.83 -4.61
N GLU A 95 -19.71 43.35 -5.06
CA GLU A 95 -19.26 42.00 -4.80
C GLU A 95 -19.36 41.80 -3.28
N PRO A 96 -20.11 40.78 -2.81
CA PRO A 96 -20.31 40.60 -1.38
C PRO A 96 -18.93 40.56 -0.72
N ALA A 97 -18.77 41.33 0.36
CA ALA A 97 -17.55 41.33 1.15
C ALA A 97 -17.15 39.88 1.40
N PRO A 98 -15.85 39.53 1.26
CA PRO A 98 -15.41 38.17 1.55
C PRO A 98 -15.92 37.80 2.94
N GLU A 99 -16.72 36.74 3.01
CA GLU A 99 -17.14 36.18 4.29
C GLU A 99 -15.89 36.01 5.15
N PRO A 100 -15.95 36.39 6.46
CA PRO A 100 -14.79 36.19 7.32
C PRO A 100 -14.38 34.72 7.23
N GLU A 101 -13.13 34.48 6.81
CA GLU A 101 -12.56 33.15 6.81
C GLU A 101 -12.83 32.52 8.19
N PRO A 102 -13.28 31.26 8.26
CA PRO A 102 -13.47 30.60 9.55
C PRO A 102 -12.18 30.77 10.37
N PRO A 103 -12.27 31.10 11.67
CA PRO A 103 -11.08 31.33 12.48
C PRO A 103 -10.15 30.12 12.32
N ALA A 104 -8.86 30.41 12.08
CA ALA A 104 -7.85 29.36 12.00
C ALA A 104 -8.02 28.43 13.20
N SER A 105 -8.21 27.13 12.92
CA SER A 105 -8.36 26.14 13.99
C SER A 105 -7.12 26.18 14.87
N ASP A 106 -7.30 26.43 16.18
CA ASP A 106 -6.21 26.35 17.17
C ASP A 106 -5.58 24.95 17.23
N ARG A 107 -6.17 23.95 16.56
CA ARG A 107 -5.68 22.58 16.46
C ARG A 107 -5.08 22.30 15.11
N TYR A 108 -3.93 21.63 15.12
CA TYR A 108 -3.21 21.21 13.91
C TYR A 108 -2.55 19.85 14.13
N GLU A 109 -2.36 19.11 13.04
CA GLU A 109 -1.66 17.83 13.05
C GLU A 109 -0.18 18.03 12.72
N LEU A 110 0.67 17.28 13.40
CA LEU A 110 2.11 17.28 13.18
C LEU A 110 2.63 15.84 13.14
N THR A 111 3.39 15.53 12.10
CA THR A 111 4.02 14.22 11.95
C THR A 111 5.53 14.35 12.15
N LEU A 112 6.06 13.67 13.17
CA LEU A 112 7.47 13.69 13.51
C LEU A 112 8.09 12.31 13.32
N ARG A 113 9.36 12.28 12.93
CA ARG A 113 10.11 11.03 12.73
C ARG A 113 11.22 10.93 13.75
N LEU A 114 11.33 9.79 14.43
CA LEU A 114 12.37 9.54 15.42
C LEU A 114 13.73 9.33 14.76
N GLU A 115 14.74 10.11 15.15
CA GLU A 115 16.11 9.89 14.70
C GLU A 115 16.92 9.03 15.69
N LYS A 116 18.20 8.80 15.37
CA LYS A 116 19.08 7.97 16.18
C LYS A 116 19.39 8.69 17.49
N GLY A 117 18.96 8.09 18.60
CA GLY A 117 19.21 8.64 19.94
C GLY A 117 18.09 9.55 20.45
N ASP A 118 17.04 9.78 19.66
CA ASP A 118 15.89 10.53 20.11
C ASP A 118 15.02 9.72 21.08
N THR A 119 14.32 10.48 21.91
CA THR A 119 13.23 10.01 22.77
C THR A 119 12.00 10.84 22.48
N VAL A 120 10.83 10.32 22.81
CA VAL A 120 9.56 11.06 22.70
C VAL A 120 9.62 12.35 23.52
N GLU A 121 10.20 12.28 24.71
CA GLU A 121 10.38 13.46 25.57
C GLU A 121 11.26 14.54 24.90
N LYS A 122 12.39 14.16 24.29
CA LYS A 122 13.28 15.09 23.58
C LYS A 122 12.61 15.66 22.32
N MET A 123 11.95 14.84 21.53
CA MET A 123 11.20 15.28 20.34
C MET A 123 10.15 16.34 20.72
N LEU A 124 9.37 16.08 21.78
CA LEU A 124 8.37 17.04 22.25
C LEU A 124 9.02 18.29 22.86
N ALA A 125 10.25 18.18 23.38
CA ALA A 125 11.01 19.34 23.84
C ALA A 125 11.42 20.27 22.71
N ASP A 126 11.80 19.71 21.56
CA ASP A 126 12.24 20.47 20.38
C ASP A 126 11.09 21.25 19.71
N ILE A 127 9.83 20.96 20.08
CA ILE A 127 8.62 21.69 19.66
C ILE A 127 7.96 22.46 20.82
N ASP A 128 8.73 22.78 21.86
CA ASP A 128 8.33 23.65 22.99
C ASP A 128 7.16 23.16 23.84
N VAL A 129 6.83 21.86 23.82
CA VAL A 129 5.81 21.30 24.71
C VAL A 129 6.28 21.42 26.16
N VAL A 130 5.38 21.72 27.10
CA VAL A 130 5.72 21.92 28.52
C VAL A 130 6.28 20.63 29.17
N GLU A 131 7.25 20.76 30.09
CA GLU A 131 7.95 19.62 30.72
C GLU A 131 7.02 18.62 31.41
N ALA A 132 6.00 19.12 32.11
CA ALA A 132 5.01 18.29 32.79
C ALA A 132 4.25 17.37 31.82
N ASP A 133 3.89 17.87 30.64
CA ASP A 133 3.17 17.13 29.61
C ASP A 133 4.10 16.12 28.94
N ARG A 134 5.33 16.53 28.57
CA ARG A 134 6.34 15.66 27.97
C ARG A 134 6.61 14.42 28.82
N LYS A 135 6.82 14.59 30.13
CA LYS A 135 7.07 13.48 31.06
C LYS A 135 5.88 12.53 31.18
N GLN A 136 4.67 13.07 31.38
CA GLN A 136 3.47 12.25 31.47
C GLN A 136 3.23 11.43 30.19
N ILE A 137 3.36 12.06 29.02
CA ILE A 137 3.22 11.37 27.72
C ILE A 137 4.27 10.27 27.58
N ALA A 138 5.53 10.57 27.87
CA ALA A 138 6.62 9.61 27.78
C ALA A 138 6.43 8.40 28.71
N GLU A 139 6.01 8.64 29.96
CA GLU A 139 5.72 7.59 30.94
C GLU A 139 4.55 6.71 30.52
N LYS A 140 3.43 7.33 30.10
CA LYS A 140 2.23 6.64 29.62
C LYS A 140 2.54 5.77 28.41
N LEU A 141 3.27 6.29 27.43
CA LEU A 141 3.67 5.54 26.24
C LEU A 141 4.63 4.39 26.59
N GLN A 142 5.61 4.62 27.48
CA GLN A 142 6.54 3.57 27.93
C GLN A 142 5.84 2.41 28.64
N SER A 143 4.74 2.69 29.35
CA SER A 143 3.92 1.67 30.00
C SER A 143 3.30 0.70 28.98
N LEU A 144 2.78 1.21 27.86
CA LEU A 144 2.18 0.41 26.78
C LEU A 144 3.24 -0.38 25.99
N LEU A 145 4.40 0.25 25.75
CA LEU A 145 5.53 -0.38 25.08
C LEU A 145 6.20 -1.47 25.94
N LYS A 146 5.81 -1.63 27.21
CA LYS A 146 6.39 -2.59 28.16
C LYS A 146 7.92 -2.47 28.24
N LYS A 147 8.40 -1.22 28.35
CA LYS A 147 9.84 -0.86 28.38
C LYS A 147 10.63 -1.16 27.09
N LYS A 148 9.96 -1.49 25.99
CA LYS A 148 10.61 -1.56 24.67
C LYS A 148 10.83 -0.15 24.14
N ARG A 149 11.92 0.04 23.41
CA ARG A 149 12.20 1.31 22.72
C ARG A 149 11.53 1.29 21.35
N LEU A 150 11.03 2.45 20.93
CA LEU A 150 10.65 2.70 19.54
C LEU A 150 11.90 2.60 18.66
N ALA A 151 11.75 2.05 17.46
CA ALA A 151 12.83 1.94 16.50
C ALA A 151 13.19 3.32 15.93
N THR A 152 14.43 3.46 15.46
CA THR A 152 14.81 4.64 14.69
C THR A 152 14.05 4.67 13.37
N GLY A 153 13.59 5.84 12.98
CA GLY A 153 12.82 6.08 11.77
C GLY A 153 11.31 5.88 11.93
N GLU A 154 10.83 5.51 13.12
CA GLU A 154 9.41 5.45 13.45
C GLU A 154 8.76 6.82 13.33
N THR A 155 7.51 6.82 12.87
CA THR A 155 6.72 8.02 12.69
C THR A 155 5.73 8.16 13.82
N ILE A 156 5.69 9.33 14.44
CA ILE A 156 4.80 9.71 15.52
C ILE A 156 3.86 10.79 14.97
N GLU A 157 2.57 10.54 15.10
CA GLU A 157 1.52 11.48 14.74
C GLU A 157 1.06 12.21 16.00
N LEU A 158 1.00 13.54 15.93
CA LEU A 158 0.62 14.40 17.03
C LEU A 158 -0.58 15.24 16.61
N LEU A 159 -1.60 15.29 17.46
CA LEU A 159 -2.63 16.31 17.41
C LEU A 159 -2.25 17.39 18.41
N MET A 160 -1.97 18.59 17.91
CA MET A 160 -1.49 19.73 18.69
C MET A 160 -2.60 20.76 18.88
N GLN A 161 -2.46 21.61 19.89
CA GLN A 161 -3.28 22.79 20.12
C GLN A 161 -2.40 23.99 20.50
N THR A 162 -2.50 25.09 19.75
CA THR A 162 -1.97 26.39 20.16
C THR A 162 -2.87 27.00 21.22
N MET A 163 -2.28 27.56 22.27
CA MET A 163 -3.05 28.25 23.31
C MET A 163 -2.92 29.77 23.10
N PRO A 164 -4.03 30.53 22.90
CA PRO A 164 -3.95 31.97 22.70
C PRO A 164 -3.26 32.72 23.85
N GLU A 165 -3.44 32.24 25.07
CA GLU A 165 -2.82 32.78 26.29
C GLU A 165 -1.32 32.46 26.40
N GLN A 166 -0.85 31.42 25.71
CA GLN A 166 0.53 30.94 25.74
C GLN A 166 0.93 30.43 24.33
N PRO A 167 1.14 31.33 23.37
CA PRO A 167 1.39 30.97 21.98
C PRO A 167 2.68 30.15 21.80
N ASP A 168 3.67 30.37 22.68
CA ASP A 168 4.97 29.70 22.65
C ASP A 168 4.98 28.34 23.38
N ALA A 169 3.84 27.89 23.91
CA ALA A 169 3.73 26.62 24.64
C ALA A 169 2.59 25.77 24.06
N PRO A 170 2.81 25.12 22.90
CA PRO A 170 1.79 24.27 22.31
C PRO A 170 1.51 23.06 23.19
N ARG A 171 0.27 22.60 23.16
CA ARG A 171 -0.22 21.47 23.93
C ARG A 171 -0.45 20.26 23.04
N VAL A 172 -0.06 19.08 23.51
CA VAL A 172 -0.38 17.83 22.82
C VAL A 172 -1.76 17.36 23.27
N LEU A 173 -2.69 17.21 22.33
CA LEU A 173 -4.01 16.62 22.59
C LEU A 173 -3.98 15.10 22.41
N ALA A 174 -3.24 14.61 21.42
CA ALA A 174 -3.04 13.19 21.21
C ALA A 174 -1.66 12.92 20.60
N LEU A 175 -1.08 11.77 20.95
CA LEU A 175 0.09 11.19 20.33
C LEU A 175 -0.29 9.77 19.88
N SER A 176 -0.11 9.46 18.61
CA SER A 176 -0.22 8.10 18.09
C SER A 176 1.10 7.61 17.52
N VAL A 177 1.40 6.35 17.77
CA VAL A 177 2.53 5.65 17.14
C VAL A 177 2.13 4.21 16.84
N ARG A 178 2.49 3.73 15.64
CA ARG A 178 2.15 2.38 15.17
C ARG A 178 3.40 1.61 14.75
N PRO A 179 4.22 1.10 15.71
CA PRO A 179 5.46 0.40 15.40
C PRO A 179 5.26 -0.94 14.69
N GLN A 180 4.05 -1.49 14.79
CA GLN A 180 3.64 -2.72 14.12
C GLN A 180 2.31 -2.45 13.41
N PRO A 181 2.12 -2.93 12.17
CA PRO A 181 0.86 -2.76 11.47
C PRO A 181 -0.35 -3.21 12.30
N GLU A 182 -0.25 -4.28 13.08
CA GLU A 182 -1.34 -4.77 13.92
C GLU A 182 -1.57 -4.00 15.23
N ARG A 183 -0.66 -3.10 15.66
CA ARG A 183 -0.70 -2.48 17.00
C ARG A 183 -0.34 -1.00 16.96
N GLU A 184 -1.27 -0.18 17.38
CA GLU A 184 -1.13 1.26 17.54
C GLU A 184 -1.25 1.64 19.01
N TYR A 185 -0.40 2.55 19.47
CA TYR A 185 -0.40 3.06 20.82
C TYR A 185 -0.79 4.53 20.77
N ILE A 186 -1.81 4.88 21.54
CA ILE A 186 -2.40 6.21 21.54
C ILE A 186 -2.29 6.76 22.96
N VAL A 187 -1.77 7.97 23.10
CA VAL A 187 -1.75 8.73 24.35
C VAL A 187 -2.61 9.97 24.13
N SER A 188 -3.67 10.13 24.90
CA SER A 188 -4.63 11.23 24.74
C SER A 188 -4.72 12.06 26.01
N ARG A 189 -4.85 13.38 25.83
CA ARG A 189 -5.05 14.31 26.92
C ARG A 189 -6.51 14.29 27.38
N GLN A 190 -6.71 14.21 28.68
CA GLN A 190 -8.01 14.27 29.34
C GLN A 190 -8.39 15.71 29.70
N ASP A 191 -9.67 15.93 30.02
CA ASP A 191 -10.19 17.25 30.40
C ASP A 191 -9.57 17.78 31.70
N ASP A 192 -9.19 16.90 32.62
CA ASP A 192 -8.51 17.22 33.88
C ASP A 192 -7.02 17.60 33.69
N GLY A 193 -6.52 17.48 32.47
CA GLY A 193 -5.15 17.78 32.10
C GLY A 193 -4.13 16.67 32.30
N THR A 194 -4.57 15.49 32.74
CA THR A 194 -3.76 14.28 32.72
C THR A 194 -3.75 13.65 31.33
N TYR A 195 -2.90 12.63 31.16
CA TYR A 195 -2.84 11.81 29.94
C TYR A 195 -3.25 10.37 30.23
N ASP A 196 -4.07 9.80 29.35
CA ASP A 196 -4.38 8.38 29.32
C ASP A 196 -3.72 7.69 28.13
N ALA A 197 -3.56 6.38 28.23
CA ALA A 197 -2.86 5.58 27.22
C ALA A 197 -3.68 4.34 26.88
N GLU A 198 -3.92 4.13 25.59
CA GLU A 198 -4.60 2.94 25.09
C GLU A 198 -3.79 2.23 23.99
N GLU A 199 -3.97 0.91 23.94
CA GLU A 199 -3.46 0.07 22.86
C GLU A 199 -4.61 -0.34 21.96
N LYS A 200 -4.53 0.04 20.68
CA LYS A 200 -5.47 -0.37 19.65
C LYS A 200 -4.89 -1.52 18.84
N VAL A 201 -5.59 -2.65 18.86
CA VAL A 201 -5.19 -3.89 18.16
C VAL A 201 -6.05 -4.10 16.93
N TYR A 202 -5.41 -4.18 15.76
CA TYR A 202 -6.05 -4.42 14.49
C TYR A 202 -6.08 -5.91 14.15
N LYS A 203 -7.25 -6.42 13.73
CA LYS A 203 -7.38 -7.81 13.30
C LYS A 203 -6.66 -8.00 11.97
N VAL A 204 -5.80 -9.01 11.88
CA VAL A 204 -5.09 -9.36 10.64
C VAL A 204 -5.82 -10.51 9.95
N SER A 205 -6.10 -10.35 8.66
CA SER A 205 -6.78 -11.35 7.84
C SER A 205 -6.07 -11.54 6.49
N PRO A 206 -6.10 -12.76 5.91
CA PRO A 206 -5.56 -12.99 4.59
C PRO A 206 -6.45 -12.38 3.51
N ARG A 207 -5.80 -11.75 2.52
CA ARG A 207 -6.40 -11.20 1.32
C ARG A 207 -5.70 -11.79 0.10
N ILE A 208 -6.47 -12.36 -0.82
CA ILE A 208 -5.95 -12.85 -2.09
C ILE A 208 -5.81 -11.68 -3.06
N VAL A 209 -4.63 -11.53 -3.65
CA VAL A 209 -4.32 -10.48 -4.63
C VAL A 209 -3.83 -11.12 -5.92
N ARG A 210 -4.40 -10.67 -7.05
CA ARG A 210 -4.01 -11.09 -8.39
C ARG A 210 -3.21 -9.97 -9.04
N VAL A 211 -1.99 -10.29 -9.48
CA VAL A 211 -1.15 -9.37 -10.25
C VAL A 211 -0.94 -9.95 -11.64
N GLU A 212 -1.23 -9.15 -12.66
CA GLU A 212 -1.03 -9.49 -14.06
C GLU A 212 0.00 -8.55 -14.68
N GLY A 213 0.85 -9.06 -15.57
CA GLY A 213 1.83 -8.25 -16.24
C GLY A 213 2.34 -8.88 -17.53
N GLU A 214 3.05 -8.07 -18.29
CA GLU A 214 3.77 -8.48 -19.50
C GLU A 214 5.27 -8.31 -19.26
N ARG A 215 6.08 -9.21 -19.83
CA ARG A 215 7.53 -9.07 -19.76
C ARG A 215 7.98 -7.82 -20.51
N ASN A 216 8.66 -6.94 -19.79
CA ASN A 216 9.44 -5.83 -20.31
C ASN A 216 10.75 -5.77 -19.52
N GLY A 217 11.80 -6.37 -20.07
CA GLY A 217 13.06 -6.62 -19.35
C GLY A 217 13.00 -7.91 -18.52
N SER A 218 13.55 -7.93 -17.31
CA SER A 218 13.53 -9.16 -16.52
C SER A 218 12.11 -9.48 -16.00
N LEU A 219 11.78 -10.78 -15.89
CA LEU A 219 10.47 -11.21 -15.38
C LEU A 219 10.23 -10.69 -13.95
N GLN A 220 11.27 -10.68 -13.12
CA GLN A 220 11.20 -10.13 -11.76
C GLN A 220 10.88 -8.63 -11.78
N GLN A 221 11.61 -7.84 -12.58
CA GLN A 221 11.39 -6.39 -12.67
C GLN A 221 9.99 -6.06 -13.20
N SER A 222 9.52 -6.83 -14.19
CA SER A 222 8.17 -6.69 -14.74
C SER A 222 7.11 -6.94 -13.67
N GLY A 223 7.27 -8.00 -12.87
CA GLY A 223 6.37 -8.31 -11.76
C GLY A 223 6.39 -7.26 -10.66
N VAL A 224 7.57 -6.78 -10.28
CA VAL A 224 7.70 -5.70 -9.28
C VAL A 224 7.03 -4.41 -9.76
N ARG A 225 7.19 -4.05 -11.04
CA ARG A 225 6.51 -2.90 -11.64
C ARG A 225 4.98 -3.06 -11.67
N ALA A 226 4.50 -4.29 -11.83
CA ALA A 226 3.08 -4.61 -11.77
C ALA A 226 2.50 -4.67 -10.34
N GLY A 227 3.33 -4.48 -9.30
CA GLY A 227 2.90 -4.47 -7.90
C GLY A 227 3.08 -5.79 -7.15
N ALA A 228 3.72 -6.79 -7.75
CA ALA A 228 4.07 -8.02 -7.04
C ALA A 228 5.33 -7.81 -6.17
N PRO A 229 5.39 -8.38 -4.94
CA PRO A 229 6.60 -8.34 -4.14
C PRO A 229 7.77 -9.04 -4.82
N SER A 230 8.96 -8.45 -4.71
CA SER A 230 10.19 -9.00 -5.28
C SER A 230 10.45 -10.45 -4.82
N ALA A 231 10.23 -10.75 -3.53
CA ALA A 231 10.40 -12.09 -2.97
C ALA A 231 9.45 -13.12 -3.62
N ALA A 232 8.18 -12.75 -3.83
CA ALA A 232 7.20 -13.62 -4.49
C ALA A 232 7.56 -13.86 -5.97
N MET A 233 8.07 -12.84 -6.67
CA MET A 233 8.54 -13.00 -8.05
C MET A 233 9.78 -13.90 -8.17
N ILE A 234 10.72 -13.80 -7.22
CA ILE A 234 11.89 -14.71 -7.16
C ILE A 234 11.42 -16.14 -6.96
N GLU A 235 10.45 -16.36 -6.06
CA GLU A 235 9.88 -17.67 -5.81
C GLU A 235 9.17 -18.23 -7.05
N PHE A 236 8.40 -17.40 -7.75
CA PHE A 236 7.73 -17.76 -9.00
C PHE A 236 8.72 -18.20 -10.08
N ILE A 237 9.81 -17.43 -10.28
CA ILE A 237 10.86 -17.76 -11.24
C ILE A 237 11.54 -19.08 -10.87
N ARG A 238 11.83 -19.31 -9.59
CA ARG A 238 12.43 -20.58 -9.13
C ARG A 238 11.50 -21.77 -9.39
N ALA A 239 10.20 -21.62 -9.11
CA ALA A 239 9.21 -22.66 -9.36
C ALA A 239 9.12 -23.05 -10.84
N LEU A 240 9.33 -22.08 -11.75
CA LEU A 240 9.29 -22.31 -13.20
C LEU A 240 10.63 -22.77 -13.81
N SER A 241 11.75 -22.58 -13.10
CA SER A 241 13.10 -22.77 -13.65
C SER A 241 13.44 -24.20 -14.10
N TYR A 242 12.70 -25.20 -13.61
CA TYR A 242 12.89 -26.58 -14.02
C TYR A 242 12.20 -26.88 -15.36
N ASP A 243 11.00 -26.33 -15.56
CA ASP A 243 10.16 -26.62 -16.72
C ASP A 243 10.34 -25.62 -17.86
N VAL A 244 10.84 -24.41 -17.58
CA VAL A 244 10.95 -23.32 -18.55
C VAL A 244 12.40 -22.95 -18.79
N ASP A 245 12.85 -23.05 -20.04
CA ASP A 245 14.09 -22.43 -20.46
C ASP A 245 13.85 -20.93 -20.72
N PHE A 246 14.15 -20.09 -19.73
CA PHE A 246 13.90 -18.65 -19.82
C PHE A 246 14.69 -17.96 -20.94
N GLN A 247 15.83 -18.49 -21.38
CA GLN A 247 16.59 -17.87 -22.46
C GLN A 247 15.94 -18.15 -23.82
N ARG A 248 15.47 -19.39 -24.02
CA ARG A 248 14.91 -19.84 -25.30
C ARG A 248 13.43 -19.52 -25.43
N GLU A 249 12.64 -19.73 -24.40
CA GLU A 249 11.17 -19.69 -24.44
C GLU A 249 10.57 -18.32 -24.05
N LEU A 250 11.19 -17.59 -23.11
CA LEU A 250 10.61 -16.35 -22.58
C LEU A 250 11.02 -15.12 -23.43
N LYS A 251 10.07 -14.59 -24.22
CA LYS A 251 10.26 -13.40 -25.08
C LYS A 251 9.60 -12.15 -24.48
N GLU A 252 9.91 -10.98 -25.02
CA GLU A 252 9.27 -9.73 -24.59
C GLU A 252 7.77 -9.78 -24.91
N GLY A 253 6.94 -9.11 -24.09
CA GLY A 253 5.48 -9.12 -24.23
C GLY A 253 4.78 -10.40 -23.76
N MET A 254 5.52 -11.43 -23.32
CA MET A 254 4.90 -12.63 -22.75
C MET A 254 4.19 -12.29 -21.44
N LYS A 255 2.96 -12.81 -21.29
CA LYS A 255 2.09 -12.52 -20.16
C LYS A 255 2.36 -13.44 -18.99
N PHE A 256 2.30 -12.91 -17.79
CA PHE A 256 2.31 -13.69 -16.57
C PHE A 256 1.21 -13.20 -15.61
N THR A 257 0.80 -14.09 -14.73
CA THR A 257 -0.16 -13.81 -13.67
C THR A 257 0.34 -14.47 -12.40
N VAL A 258 0.33 -13.77 -11.28
CA VAL A 258 0.64 -14.32 -9.96
C VAL A 258 -0.52 -14.07 -9.00
N LEU A 259 -0.83 -15.09 -8.21
CA LEU A 259 -1.78 -15.03 -7.10
C LEU A 259 -1.00 -15.01 -5.80
N LEU A 260 -1.28 -14.02 -4.97
CA LEU A 260 -0.58 -13.74 -3.73
C LEU A 260 -1.55 -13.79 -2.55
N GLU A 261 -1.11 -14.32 -1.42
CA GLU A 261 -1.75 -14.16 -0.12
C GLU A 261 -1.06 -13.02 0.61
N GLN A 262 -1.76 -11.90 0.78
CA GLN A 262 -1.31 -10.77 1.59
C GLN A 262 -2.01 -10.78 2.94
N LEU A 263 -1.30 -10.43 4.00
CA LEU A 263 -1.91 -10.22 5.30
C LEU A 263 -2.24 -8.73 5.44
N VAL A 264 -3.49 -8.43 5.79
CA VAL A 264 -4.01 -7.07 5.85
C VAL A 264 -4.75 -6.88 7.18
N THR A 265 -4.52 -5.74 7.79
CA THR A 265 -5.22 -5.28 9.01
C THR A 265 -6.65 -4.85 8.71
N SER A 266 -7.50 -4.77 9.73
CA SER A 266 -8.91 -4.41 9.59
C SER A 266 -9.17 -3.01 9.03
N ASP A 267 -8.17 -2.12 9.08
CA ASP A 267 -8.18 -0.78 8.50
C ASP A 267 -7.46 -0.71 7.13
N GLY A 268 -6.97 -1.84 6.61
CA GLY A 268 -6.47 -1.94 5.24
C GLY A 268 -4.94 -1.86 5.08
N MET A 269 -4.17 -1.71 6.15
CA MET A 269 -2.71 -1.73 6.07
C MET A 269 -2.17 -3.14 5.81
N VAL A 270 -1.28 -3.27 4.82
CA VAL A 270 -0.59 -4.53 4.50
C VAL A 270 0.49 -4.80 5.55
N THR A 271 0.44 -5.96 6.21
CA THR A 271 1.39 -6.35 7.25
C THR A 271 2.53 -7.22 6.71
N HIS A 272 2.28 -7.93 5.61
CA HIS A 272 3.25 -8.81 4.98
C HIS A 272 3.23 -8.59 3.46
N PRO A 273 4.40 -8.50 2.79
CA PRO A 273 4.49 -8.15 1.37
C PRO A 273 3.63 -9.05 0.47
N GLY A 274 3.54 -10.34 0.80
CA GLY A 274 2.64 -11.30 0.15
C GLY A 274 3.35 -12.58 -0.21
N ARG A 275 2.68 -13.72 0.04
CA ARG A 275 3.17 -15.07 -0.24
C ARG A 275 2.63 -15.56 -1.58
N LEU A 276 3.49 -16.09 -2.45
CA LEU A 276 3.04 -16.67 -3.72
C LEU A 276 2.17 -17.91 -3.47
N LEU A 277 0.94 -17.91 -3.98
CA LEU A 277 0.04 -19.06 -3.94
C LEU A 277 0.04 -19.81 -5.26
N ALA A 278 0.01 -19.10 -6.37
CA ALA A 278 0.07 -19.70 -7.70
C ALA A 278 0.63 -18.71 -8.70
N GLY A 279 1.08 -19.21 -9.84
CA GLY A 279 1.50 -18.37 -10.95
C GLY A 279 1.29 -19.05 -12.28
N GLU A 280 1.08 -18.25 -13.31
CA GLU A 280 0.90 -18.66 -14.69
C GLU A 280 1.86 -17.84 -15.56
N LEU A 281 2.59 -18.51 -16.45
CA LEU A 281 3.41 -17.89 -17.49
C LEU A 281 2.93 -18.37 -18.86
N ARG A 282 2.46 -17.43 -19.68
CA ARG A 282 2.00 -17.69 -21.06
C ARG A 282 3.15 -17.50 -22.03
N LEU A 283 3.69 -18.60 -22.53
CA LEU A 283 4.72 -18.64 -23.54
C LEU A 283 4.08 -18.77 -24.93
N LEU A 284 4.89 -18.66 -25.99
CA LEU A 284 4.39 -18.75 -27.38
C LEU A 284 3.67 -20.06 -27.71
N LYS A 285 4.14 -21.19 -27.16
CA LYS A 285 3.65 -22.53 -27.52
C LYS A 285 2.83 -23.21 -26.43
N ARG A 286 2.91 -22.73 -25.18
CA ARG A 286 2.30 -23.36 -24.02
C ARG A 286 2.13 -22.38 -22.87
N THR A 287 1.26 -22.73 -21.94
CA THR A 287 1.12 -22.08 -20.65
C THR A 287 1.71 -22.97 -19.57
N VAL A 288 2.51 -22.39 -18.68
CA VAL A 288 3.07 -23.11 -17.54
C VAL A 288 2.47 -22.54 -16.27
N THR A 289 1.85 -23.41 -15.46
CA THR A 289 1.15 -23.05 -14.23
C THR A 289 1.81 -23.75 -13.06
N VAL A 290 2.05 -23.00 -11.98
CA VAL A 290 2.58 -23.52 -10.73
C VAL A 290 1.62 -23.16 -9.60
N ILE A 291 1.36 -24.11 -8.72
CA ILE A 291 0.43 -23.96 -7.60
C ILE A 291 1.16 -24.40 -6.33
N ARG A 292 1.15 -23.56 -5.31
CA ARG A 292 1.68 -23.93 -4.00
C ARG A 292 0.72 -24.90 -3.33
N PHE A 293 1.25 -26.01 -2.85
CA PHE A 293 0.49 -26.98 -2.08
C PHE A 293 1.35 -27.57 -0.96
N ARG A 294 0.70 -27.92 0.15
CA ARG A 294 1.30 -28.66 1.25
C ARG A 294 0.62 -30.02 1.37
N PRO A 295 1.26 -31.12 0.93
CA PRO A 295 0.74 -32.45 1.18
C PRO A 295 0.73 -32.75 2.69
N GLN A 296 -0.17 -33.64 3.12
CA GLN A 296 -0.21 -34.07 4.51
C GLN A 296 1.13 -34.68 4.92
N GLY A 297 1.71 -34.18 6.03
CA GLY A 297 3.01 -34.64 6.53
C GLY A 297 4.22 -34.20 5.71
N GLY A 298 4.04 -33.41 4.64
CA GLY A 298 5.12 -32.89 3.81
C GLY A 298 5.33 -31.38 3.95
N ALA A 299 6.43 -30.90 3.35
CA ALA A 299 6.75 -29.47 3.28
C ALA A 299 5.92 -28.77 2.19
N ASP A 300 5.82 -27.44 2.28
CA ASP A 300 5.31 -26.63 1.17
C ASP A 300 6.15 -26.86 -0.09
N GLY A 301 5.49 -27.05 -1.22
CA GLY A 301 6.12 -27.14 -2.52
C GLY A 301 5.27 -26.48 -3.59
N PHE A 302 5.82 -26.40 -4.80
CA PHE A 302 5.07 -26.03 -5.99
C PHE A 302 4.81 -27.25 -6.84
N TYR A 303 3.61 -27.29 -7.42
CA TYR A 303 3.12 -28.39 -8.21
C TYR A 303 2.48 -27.86 -9.49
N ASN A 304 2.49 -28.65 -10.55
CA ASN A 304 1.73 -28.36 -11.75
C ASN A 304 0.24 -28.74 -11.54
N PRO A 305 -0.67 -28.40 -12.49
CA PRO A 305 -2.08 -28.75 -12.39
C PRO A 305 -2.37 -30.26 -12.29
N GLN A 306 -1.41 -31.12 -12.65
CA GLN A 306 -1.49 -32.58 -12.57
C GLN A 306 -1.05 -33.11 -11.19
N GLY A 307 -0.58 -32.24 -10.29
CA GLY A 307 -0.11 -32.61 -8.95
C GLY A 307 1.33 -33.10 -8.91
N GLU A 308 2.11 -32.90 -9.97
CA GLU A 308 3.53 -33.26 -10.03
C GLU A 308 4.38 -32.10 -9.49
N SER A 309 5.37 -32.40 -8.65
CA SER A 309 6.25 -31.37 -8.08
C SER A 309 7.10 -30.71 -9.18
N VAL A 310 7.05 -29.38 -9.28
CA VAL A 310 7.87 -28.62 -10.24
C VAL A 310 9.27 -28.31 -9.69
N VAL A 311 9.44 -28.42 -8.37
CA VAL A 311 10.77 -28.38 -7.74
C VAL A 311 11.25 -29.82 -7.61
N ARG A 312 12.12 -30.27 -8.52
CA ARG A 312 12.88 -31.50 -8.28
C ARG A 312 13.98 -31.16 -7.30
N SER A 313 13.78 -31.53 -6.04
CA SER A 313 14.83 -31.53 -5.02
C SER A 313 16.09 -32.13 -5.63
N PHE A 314 17.19 -31.39 -5.64
CA PHE A 314 18.50 -32.01 -5.89
C PHE A 314 18.60 -33.19 -4.92
N LEU A 315 18.73 -34.40 -5.47
CA LEU A 315 19.17 -35.54 -4.68
C LEU A 315 20.49 -35.10 -4.03
N ARG A 316 20.51 -34.96 -2.70
CA ARG A 316 21.76 -35.04 -1.96
C ARG A 316 22.19 -36.50 -2.09
N THR A 317 23.09 -36.77 -3.01
CA THR A 317 23.83 -38.04 -3.07
C THR A 317 25.27 -37.78 -2.62
N PRO A 318 25.92 -38.78 -2.00
CA PRO A 318 26.37 -39.97 -2.72
C PRO A 318 25.63 -41.26 -2.38
#